data_AF-A0A9D6WTL6-F1
#
_entry.id   AF-A0A9D6WTL6-F1
#
_cell.length_a   1.000
_cell.length_b   1.000
_cell.length_c   1.000
_cell.angle_alpha   90.00
_cell.angle_beta   90.00
_cell.angle_gamma   90.00
#
_symmetry.space_group_name_H-M   'P 1'
#
loop_
_entity.id
_entity.type
_entity.pdbx_description
1 polymer ?
#
loop_
_entity_poly.entity_id
_entity_poly.type
_entity_poly.pdbx_seq_one_letter_code
_entity_poly.pdbx_strand_id
1 'polypeptide(L)'
;MQSYGTIYQYQTQQHQPQKVKPFRFPSFERFNLSKQLAVGLIALSLGGITGPLTPAIRLESTYWVNRVSGAMSQRKAEANAKPLPKSVPVVFNPLKTEDGSSIDPASKEFGLIIPKVGINTSVIPAVNPTNPGEYLEALKKGVAHASTSYFPDEDGTMYLFSHSTNYDWFVSDLNAVFYLLKNLTEGDLIIVYYKGSQYTYKLREKRVVAPTETSYLIPQKGTKTLILQTCWPPGSTTERLLLFADLIGDQVNQI
;
A
#
# COMPACT_ATOMS: atom_id res chain seq x y z
N MET A 1 -92.70 -25.26 23.74
CA MET A 1 -93.61 -25.94 22.81
C MET A 1 -93.23 -25.54 21.39
N GLN A 2 -93.05 -26.56 20.53
CA GLN A 2 -92.91 -26.68 19.05
C GLN A 2 -92.94 -25.39 18.20
N SER A 3 -91.91 -25.10 17.39
CA SER A 3 -91.62 -25.61 16.02
C SER A 3 -92.62 -25.11 14.97
N TYR A 4 -92.15 -24.59 13.83
CA TYR A 4 -92.36 -25.09 12.46
C TYR A 4 -91.80 -24.07 11.46
N GLY A 5 -90.90 -24.55 10.58
CA GLY A 5 -90.36 -23.80 9.46
C GLY A 5 -91.23 -23.93 8.20
N THR A 6 -91.10 -22.98 7.30
CA THR A 6 -91.67 -23.05 5.95
C THR A 6 -90.60 -22.68 4.93
N ILE A 7 -90.35 -23.59 4.00
CA ILE A 7 -89.40 -23.45 2.89
C ILE A 7 -90.20 -22.97 1.68
N TYR A 8 -89.78 -21.89 1.03
CA TYR A 8 -90.33 -21.47 -0.26
C TYR A 8 -89.31 -21.71 -1.36
N GLN A 9 -89.71 -22.53 -2.33
CA GLN A 9 -89.05 -22.73 -3.61
C GLN A 9 -89.41 -21.58 -4.56
N TYR A 10 -88.41 -21.00 -5.22
CA TYR A 10 -88.63 -20.15 -6.40
C TYR A 10 -87.70 -20.56 -7.54
N GLN A 11 -88.33 -20.86 -8.67
CA GLN A 11 -87.77 -21.37 -9.91
C GLN A 11 -87.36 -20.19 -10.80
N THR A 12 -86.09 -20.17 -11.21
CA THR A 12 -85.44 -19.03 -11.89
C THR A 12 -85.74 -19.03 -13.39
N GLN A 13 -86.35 -17.97 -13.92
CA GLN A 13 -86.46 -17.74 -15.38
C GLN A 13 -85.11 -17.27 -15.94
N GLN A 14 -84.69 -17.92 -17.03
CA GLN A 14 -83.38 -17.71 -17.64
C GLN A 14 -83.31 -16.44 -18.48
N HIS A 15 -82.40 -15.53 -18.12
CA HIS A 15 -81.84 -14.54 -19.04
C HIS A 15 -80.43 -14.99 -19.40
N GLN A 16 -80.17 -15.23 -20.69
CA GLN A 16 -78.84 -15.58 -21.17
C GLN A 16 -77.90 -14.37 -21.06
N PRO A 17 -76.84 -14.42 -20.24
CA PRO A 17 -75.84 -13.36 -20.22
C PRO A 17 -75.02 -13.38 -21.51
N GLN A 18 -74.89 -12.21 -22.14
CA GLN A 18 -73.99 -12.03 -23.28
C GLN A 18 -72.55 -12.36 -22.86
N LYS A 19 -71.88 -13.22 -23.66
CA LYS A 19 -70.49 -13.62 -23.44
C LYS A 19 -69.53 -12.44 -23.65
N VAL A 20 -69.25 -11.68 -22.60
CA VAL A 20 -68.03 -10.85 -22.53
C VAL A 20 -66.83 -11.75 -22.25
N LYS A 21 -65.81 -11.68 -23.12
CA LYS A 21 -64.54 -12.39 -22.89
C LYS A 21 -63.90 -11.84 -21.61
N PRO A 22 -63.44 -12.72 -20.68
CA PRO A 22 -62.82 -12.25 -19.46
C PRO A 22 -61.53 -11.49 -19.76
N PHE A 23 -61.37 -10.31 -19.14
CA PHE A 23 -60.10 -9.59 -19.11
C PHE A 23 -59.08 -10.46 -18.37
N ARG A 24 -58.09 -10.97 -19.11
CA ARG A 24 -57.06 -11.86 -18.59
C ARG A 24 -55.92 -10.99 -18.07
N PHE A 25 -55.82 -10.82 -16.75
CA PHE A 25 -54.64 -10.20 -16.16
C PHE A 25 -53.39 -11.03 -16.52
N PRO A 26 -52.28 -10.41 -16.95
CA PRO A 26 -51.04 -11.14 -17.12
C PRO A 26 -50.70 -11.78 -15.76
N SER A 27 -50.36 -13.07 -15.78
CA SER A 27 -49.89 -13.75 -14.59
C SER A 27 -48.64 -13.02 -14.11
N PHE A 28 -48.74 -12.33 -12.98
CA PHE A 28 -47.57 -11.81 -12.29
C PHE A 28 -46.74 -13.05 -11.92
N GLU A 29 -45.70 -13.33 -12.70
CA GLU A 29 -44.71 -14.33 -12.33
C GLU A 29 -44.30 -14.03 -10.91
N ARG A 30 -44.35 -15.04 -10.03
CA ARG A 30 -43.91 -14.89 -8.65
C ARG A 30 -42.42 -14.56 -8.68
N PHE A 31 -42.13 -13.27 -8.73
CA PHE A 31 -40.80 -12.71 -8.62
C PHE A 31 -40.17 -13.31 -7.37
N ASN A 32 -39.12 -14.09 -7.56
CA ASN A 32 -38.61 -15.03 -6.55
C ASN A 32 -37.76 -14.24 -5.55
N LEU A 33 -38.43 -13.44 -4.71
CA LEU A 33 -37.86 -12.48 -3.76
C LEU A 33 -36.85 -13.17 -2.82
N SER A 34 -37.11 -14.43 -2.46
CA SER A 34 -36.20 -15.24 -1.64
C SER A 34 -34.89 -15.60 -2.38
N LYS A 35 -34.92 -15.84 -3.69
CA LYS A 35 -33.71 -16.09 -4.49
C LYS A 35 -32.89 -14.81 -4.66
N GLN A 36 -33.53 -13.66 -4.87
CA GLN A 36 -32.82 -12.38 -4.97
C GLN A 36 -32.24 -11.93 -3.64
N LEU A 37 -32.96 -12.14 -2.53
CA LEU A 37 -32.43 -11.92 -1.19
C LEU A 37 -31.26 -12.85 -0.87
N ALA A 38 -31.34 -14.13 -1.26
CA ALA A 38 -30.23 -15.08 -1.08
C ALA A 38 -28.99 -14.67 -1.90
N VAL A 39 -29.16 -14.30 -3.17
CA VAL A 39 -28.07 -13.79 -4.02
C VAL A 39 -27.49 -12.49 -3.46
N GLY A 40 -28.34 -11.58 -2.97
CA GLY A 40 -27.92 -10.34 -2.31
C GLY A 40 -27.12 -10.57 -1.04
N LEU A 41 -27.51 -11.54 -0.20
CA LEU A 41 -26.78 -11.92 1.01
C LEU A 41 -25.45 -12.62 0.70
N ILE A 42 -25.38 -13.45 -0.34
CA ILE A 42 -24.13 -14.05 -0.82
C ILE A 42 -23.18 -12.96 -1.34
N ALA A 43 -23.68 -12.01 -2.14
CA ALA A 43 -22.91 -10.89 -2.63
C ALA A 43 -22.43 -9.96 -1.51
N LEU A 44 -23.26 -9.69 -0.50
CA LEU A 44 -22.88 -8.97 0.72
C LEU A 44 -21.85 -9.72 1.56
N SER A 45 -21.93 -11.05 1.64
CA SER A 45 -20.94 -11.87 2.36
C SER A 45 -19.58 -11.87 1.65
N LEU A 46 -19.56 -11.95 0.32
CA LEU A 46 -18.33 -11.87 -0.47
C LEU A 46 -17.75 -10.47 -0.42
N GLY A 47 -18.56 -9.43 -0.63
CA GLY A 47 -18.12 -8.02 -0.57
C GLY A 47 -17.68 -7.58 0.83
N GLY A 48 -18.34 -8.08 1.88
CA GLY A 48 -18.03 -7.77 3.28
C GLY A 48 -16.77 -8.46 3.81
N ILE A 49 -16.36 -9.59 3.21
CA ILE A 49 -15.09 -10.26 3.51
C ILE A 49 -13.94 -9.66 2.67
N THR A 50 -14.20 -9.22 1.43
CA THR A 50 -13.14 -8.65 0.57
C THR A 50 -12.82 -7.19 0.86
N GLY A 51 -13.80 -6.36 1.24
CA GLY A 51 -13.58 -4.92 1.50
C GLY A 51 -12.49 -4.68 2.55
N PRO A 52 -12.61 -5.36 3.70
CA PRO A 52 -11.65 -5.66 4.73
C PRO A 52 -10.18 -5.64 4.39
N LEU A 53 -9.84 -6.35 3.33
CA LEU A 53 -8.48 -6.78 2.99
C LEU A 53 -8.00 -6.11 1.70
N THR A 54 -8.81 -5.21 1.12
CA THR A 54 -8.60 -4.71 -0.24
C THR A 54 -7.30 -3.93 -0.38
N PRO A 55 -6.91 -3.00 0.51
CA PRO A 55 -5.66 -2.26 0.35
C PRO A 55 -4.38 -3.05 0.57
N ALA A 56 -4.30 -3.91 1.58
CA ALA A 56 -3.13 -4.75 1.82
C ALA A 56 -2.94 -5.76 0.70
N ILE A 57 -4.03 -6.44 0.30
CA ILE A 57 -4.00 -7.31 -0.89
C ILE A 57 -3.66 -6.49 -2.13
N ARG A 58 -4.16 -5.27 -2.30
CA ARG A 58 -3.80 -4.39 -3.42
C ARG A 58 -2.31 -4.03 -3.41
N LEU A 59 -1.72 -3.67 -2.27
CA LEU A 59 -0.29 -3.32 -2.16
C LEU A 59 0.62 -4.53 -2.40
N GLU A 60 0.28 -5.68 -1.81
CA GLU A 60 1.01 -6.92 -2.03
C GLU A 60 0.85 -7.42 -3.47
N SER A 61 -0.36 -7.34 -4.04
CA SER A 61 -0.62 -7.75 -5.43
C SER A 61 0.00 -6.81 -6.45
N THR A 62 -0.05 -5.48 -6.27
CA THR A 62 0.64 -4.55 -7.19
C THR A 62 2.16 -4.72 -7.10
N TYR A 63 2.71 -4.94 -5.91
CA TYR A 63 4.12 -5.32 -5.75
C TYR A 63 4.46 -6.60 -6.53
N TRP A 64 3.65 -7.65 -6.38
CA TRP A 64 3.89 -8.94 -7.06
C TRP A 64 3.70 -8.87 -8.58
N VAL A 65 2.67 -8.15 -9.04
CA VAL A 65 2.39 -7.92 -10.46
C VAL A 65 3.51 -7.12 -11.11
N ASN A 66 3.98 -6.03 -10.48
CA ASN A 66 5.09 -5.22 -11.00
C ASN A 66 6.40 -6.03 -11.06
N ARG A 67 6.64 -6.91 -10.07
CA ARG A 67 7.80 -7.80 -10.06
C ARG A 67 7.76 -8.83 -11.19
N VAL A 68 6.60 -9.45 -11.43
CA VAL A 68 6.46 -10.46 -12.49
C VAL A 68 6.42 -9.83 -13.86
N SER A 69 5.73 -8.70 -14.04
CA SER A 69 5.72 -7.99 -15.32
C SER A 69 7.13 -7.50 -15.67
N GLY A 70 7.88 -6.95 -14.70
CA GLY A 70 9.29 -6.60 -14.86
C GLY A 70 10.14 -7.80 -15.26
N ALA A 71 10.06 -8.92 -14.52
CA ALA A 71 10.83 -10.12 -14.82
C ALA A 71 10.48 -10.76 -16.18
N MET A 72 9.21 -10.69 -16.61
CA MET A 72 8.77 -11.19 -17.92
C MET A 72 9.21 -10.27 -19.06
N SER A 73 9.20 -8.95 -18.84
CA SER A 73 9.76 -7.97 -19.76
C SER A 73 11.25 -8.19 -19.96
N GLN A 74 12.00 -8.39 -18.86
CA GLN A 74 13.42 -8.75 -18.88
C GLN A 74 13.67 -10.03 -19.68
N ARG A 75 12.94 -11.12 -19.40
CA ARG A 75 13.09 -12.38 -20.15
C ARG A 75 12.79 -12.25 -21.64
N LYS A 76 11.80 -11.44 -22.01
CA LYS A 76 11.45 -11.18 -23.42
C LYS A 76 12.49 -10.28 -24.10
N ALA A 77 13.09 -9.34 -23.37
CA ALA A 77 14.18 -8.50 -23.86
C ALA A 77 15.48 -9.30 -24.03
N GLU A 78 15.84 -10.13 -23.05
CA GLU A 78 17.01 -11.02 -23.08
C GLU A 78 16.89 -12.09 -24.18
N ALA A 79 15.71 -12.69 -24.36
CA ALA A 79 15.47 -13.68 -25.41
C ALA A 79 15.56 -13.10 -26.84
N ASN A 80 15.39 -11.78 -26.99
CA ASN A 80 15.48 -11.08 -28.29
C ASN A 80 16.77 -10.26 -28.46
N ALA A 81 17.64 -10.20 -27.45
CA ALA A 81 18.89 -9.44 -27.50
C ALA A 81 20.03 -10.28 -28.10
N LYS A 82 20.68 -9.74 -29.13
CA LYS A 82 21.97 -10.23 -29.64
C LYS A 82 23.02 -10.09 -28.52
N PRO A 83 23.97 -11.04 -28.35
CA PRO A 83 24.92 -10.98 -27.24
C PRO A 83 25.72 -9.67 -27.29
N LEU A 84 25.62 -8.86 -26.24
CA LEU A 84 26.35 -7.61 -26.11
C LEU A 84 27.86 -7.91 -25.90
N PRO A 85 28.76 -7.11 -26.50
CA PRO A 85 30.18 -7.21 -26.23
C PRO A 85 30.46 -6.89 -24.74
N LYS A 86 31.29 -7.74 -24.11
CA LYS A 86 31.80 -7.49 -22.75
C LYS A 86 32.66 -6.23 -22.76
N SER A 87 32.29 -5.28 -21.89
CA SER A 87 33.04 -4.11 -21.38
C SER A 87 32.52 -2.74 -21.82
N VAL A 88 31.57 -2.20 -21.05
CA VAL A 88 31.55 -0.78 -20.66
C VAL A 88 31.16 -0.78 -19.17
N PRO A 89 31.86 -0.05 -18.27
CA PRO A 89 31.35 0.15 -16.93
C PRO A 89 30.04 0.93 -17.07
N VAL A 90 28.92 0.23 -16.89
CA VAL A 90 27.63 0.89 -16.74
C VAL A 90 27.81 1.79 -15.52
N VAL A 91 27.87 3.10 -15.74
CA VAL A 91 27.61 4.08 -14.69
C VAL A 91 26.20 3.75 -14.21
N PHE A 92 26.12 2.93 -13.16
CA PHE A 92 24.86 2.43 -12.67
C PHE A 92 24.12 3.63 -12.09
N ASN A 93 23.20 4.18 -12.87
CA ASN A 93 22.29 5.21 -12.38
C ASN A 93 21.07 4.47 -11.80
N PRO A 94 20.96 4.33 -10.46
CA PRO A 94 19.88 3.58 -9.82
C PRO A 94 18.49 4.18 -10.05
N LEU A 95 18.42 5.38 -10.64
CA LEU A 95 17.20 6.11 -10.94
C LEU A 95 16.77 5.96 -12.39
N LYS A 96 17.56 5.28 -13.24
CA LYS A 96 17.10 4.93 -14.58
C LYS A 96 16.36 3.60 -14.53
N THR A 97 15.07 3.63 -14.88
CA THR A 97 14.29 2.42 -15.12
C THR A 97 14.70 1.78 -16.45
N GLU A 98 14.27 0.53 -16.67
CA GLU A 98 14.71 -0.26 -17.84
C GLU A 98 14.24 0.30 -19.18
N ASP A 99 13.17 1.09 -19.17
CA ASP A 99 12.66 1.85 -20.31
C ASP A 99 13.48 3.14 -20.59
N GLY A 100 14.50 3.41 -19.78
CA GLY A 100 15.36 4.59 -19.89
C GLY A 100 14.78 5.86 -19.27
N SER A 101 13.59 5.80 -18.64
CA SER A 101 13.04 6.94 -17.91
C SER A 101 13.79 7.14 -16.58
N SER A 102 13.87 8.38 -16.10
CA SER A 102 14.50 8.71 -14.81
C SER A 102 13.44 8.93 -13.74
N ILE A 103 13.64 8.33 -12.56
CA ILE A 103 12.82 8.58 -11.38
C ILE A 103 13.20 9.95 -10.82
N ASP A 104 12.36 10.95 -11.09
CA ASP A 104 12.51 12.28 -10.49
C ASP A 104 12.14 12.22 -9.00
N PRO A 105 12.95 12.80 -8.10
CA PRO A 105 12.65 12.78 -6.68
C PRO A 105 11.44 13.66 -6.36
N ALA A 106 10.59 13.17 -5.46
CA ALA A 106 9.46 13.91 -4.92
C ALA A 106 9.90 15.22 -4.23
N SER A 107 11.16 15.29 -3.75
CA SER A 107 11.79 16.50 -3.25
C SER A 107 13.29 16.47 -3.54
N LYS A 108 13.80 17.55 -4.15
CA LYS A 108 15.25 17.77 -4.32
C LYS A 108 15.89 18.36 -3.06
N GLU A 109 15.10 18.92 -2.16
CA GLU A 109 15.60 19.55 -0.93
C GLU A 109 15.88 18.51 0.15
N PHE A 110 14.92 17.60 0.38
CA PHE A 110 15.13 16.41 1.20
C PHE A 110 14.13 15.34 0.77
N GLY A 111 14.61 14.32 0.05
CA GLY A 111 13.79 13.26 -0.54
C GLY A 111 14.38 11.88 -0.34
N LEU A 112 13.54 10.86 -0.36
CA LEU A 112 13.89 9.46 -0.22
C LEU A 112 13.28 8.66 -1.36
N ILE A 113 14.12 7.89 -2.05
CA ILE A 113 13.73 6.94 -3.09
C ILE A 113 14.25 5.55 -2.74
N ILE A 114 13.38 4.55 -2.80
CA ILE A 114 13.75 3.13 -2.67
C ILE A 114 13.12 2.40 -3.87
N PRO A 115 13.86 2.25 -5.00
CA PRO A 115 13.28 1.80 -6.26
C PRO A 115 12.63 0.42 -6.17
N LYS A 116 13.26 -0.50 -5.44
CA LYS A 116 12.82 -1.90 -5.28
C LYS A 116 11.37 -2.03 -4.80
N VAL A 117 10.91 -1.08 -3.99
CA VAL A 117 9.59 -1.07 -3.36
C VAL A 117 8.76 0.13 -3.78
N GLY A 118 9.21 0.89 -4.80
CA GLY A 118 8.47 2.02 -5.37
C GLY A 118 8.28 3.21 -4.43
N ILE A 119 9.11 3.35 -3.39
CA ILE A 119 9.05 4.52 -2.51
C ILE A 119 9.71 5.71 -3.22
N ASN A 120 9.01 6.84 -3.27
CA ASN A 120 9.53 8.14 -3.70
C ASN A 120 8.76 9.23 -2.93
N THR A 121 9.40 9.84 -1.94
CA THR A 121 8.71 10.73 -0.99
C THR A 121 9.63 11.85 -0.48
N SER A 122 9.05 12.90 0.08
CA SER A 122 9.80 13.93 0.82
C SER A 122 10.14 13.45 2.24
N VAL A 123 11.20 14.01 2.80
CA VAL A 123 11.62 13.78 4.18
C VAL A 123 11.48 15.08 4.96
N ILE A 124 10.88 14.99 6.14
CA ILE A 124 10.68 16.12 7.04
C ILE A 124 11.94 16.26 7.90
N PRO A 125 12.71 17.35 7.78
CA PRO A 125 13.97 17.51 8.48
C PRO A 125 13.77 17.71 9.99
N ALA A 126 14.78 17.30 10.75
CA ALA A 126 15.01 17.68 12.15
C ALA A 126 13.79 17.54 13.09
N VAL A 127 13.09 16.40 13.05
CA VAL A 127 11.96 16.07 13.93
C VAL A 127 12.46 15.47 15.23
N ASN A 128 12.02 16.00 16.38
CA ASN A 128 12.36 15.46 17.68
C ASN A 128 11.66 14.10 17.96
N PRO A 129 12.41 12.98 18.02
CA PRO A 129 11.82 11.67 18.23
C PRO A 129 11.32 11.44 19.67
N THR A 130 11.68 12.32 20.62
CA THR A 130 11.24 12.23 22.02
C THR A 130 10.02 13.09 22.34
N ASN A 131 9.52 13.87 21.36
CA ASN A 131 8.35 14.74 21.52
C ASN A 131 7.16 14.18 20.72
N PRO A 132 6.18 13.52 21.37
CA PRO A 132 5.02 12.94 20.70
C PRO A 132 4.22 13.92 19.84
N GLY A 133 4.04 15.16 20.31
CA GLY A 133 3.30 16.15 19.54
C GLY A 133 3.99 16.48 18.22
N GLU A 134 5.32 16.51 18.21
CA GLU A 134 6.11 16.85 17.03
C GLU A 134 6.23 15.68 16.06
N TYR A 135 6.66 14.51 16.56
CA TYR A 135 6.88 13.37 15.68
C TYR A 135 5.58 12.79 15.13
N LEU A 136 4.46 12.82 15.88
CA LEU A 136 3.18 12.33 15.35
C LEU A 136 2.68 13.21 14.20
N GLU A 137 2.86 14.53 14.28
CA GLU A 137 2.51 15.43 13.18
C GLU A 137 3.40 15.26 11.95
N ALA A 138 4.68 14.95 12.15
CA ALA A 138 5.57 14.61 11.05
C ALA A 138 5.19 13.29 10.39
N LEU A 139 4.90 12.26 11.17
CA LEU A 139 4.55 10.93 10.65
C LEU A 139 3.22 10.91 9.88
N LYS A 140 2.29 11.84 10.18
CA LYS A 140 1.10 12.07 9.35
C LYS A 140 1.42 12.53 7.94
N LYS A 141 2.61 13.11 7.70
CA LYS A 141 3.03 13.66 6.41
C LYS A 141 4.00 12.75 5.65
N GLY A 142 4.51 11.68 6.30
CA GLY A 142 5.40 10.70 5.69
C GLY A 142 6.64 10.43 6.53
N VAL A 143 7.81 10.54 5.91
CA VAL A 143 9.09 10.15 6.50
C VAL A 143 9.69 11.30 7.28
N ALA A 144 10.13 11.03 8.50
CA ALA A 144 10.77 11.99 9.39
C ALA A 144 12.27 11.69 9.54
N HIS A 145 13.10 12.73 9.50
CA HIS A 145 14.49 12.70 9.92
C HIS A 145 14.59 13.05 11.41
N ALA A 146 15.32 12.25 12.19
CA ALA A 146 15.50 12.52 13.62
C ALA A 146 16.39 13.76 13.83
N SER A 147 15.96 14.71 14.66
CA SER A 147 16.75 15.89 15.02
C SER A 147 18.04 15.57 15.76
N THR A 148 18.12 14.38 16.36
CA THR A 148 19.31 13.89 17.05
C THR A 148 20.32 13.28 16.10
N SER A 149 20.01 13.05 14.81
CA SER A 149 20.88 12.42 13.82
C SER A 149 21.51 13.38 12.83
N TYR A 150 22.49 12.88 12.09
CA TYR A 150 23.22 13.63 11.07
C TYR A 150 22.44 13.73 9.75
N PHE A 151 22.65 14.82 9.03
CA PHE A 151 22.18 14.99 7.66
C PHE A 151 23.05 14.22 6.65
N PRO A 152 22.55 14.00 5.41
CA PRO A 152 23.30 13.27 4.38
C PRO A 152 24.67 13.85 4.01
N ASP A 153 24.83 15.18 4.11
CA ASP A 153 26.07 15.91 3.82
C ASP A 153 27.07 15.89 4.99
N GLU A 154 26.71 15.30 6.12
CA GLU A 154 27.53 15.25 7.33
C GLU A 154 28.23 13.88 7.50
N ASP A 155 29.23 13.85 8.39
CA ASP A 155 30.01 12.64 8.67
C ASP A 155 29.46 11.87 9.88
N GLY A 156 28.32 11.22 9.68
CA GLY A 156 27.71 10.38 10.69
C GLY A 156 26.44 9.66 10.26
N THR A 157 25.81 9.00 11.23
CA THR A 157 24.61 8.22 10.99
C THR A 157 23.38 9.11 10.82
N MET A 158 22.71 8.99 9.68
CA MET A 158 21.38 9.55 9.45
C MET A 158 20.30 8.56 9.90
N TYR A 159 19.27 9.06 10.57
CA TYR A 159 18.18 8.24 11.08
C TYR A 159 16.84 8.72 10.52
N LEU A 160 16.16 7.87 9.74
CA LEU A 160 14.84 8.14 9.18
C LEU A 160 13.81 7.17 9.75
N PHE A 161 12.61 7.66 10.05
CA PHE A 161 11.54 6.85 10.59
C PHE A 161 10.18 7.22 10.01
N SER A 162 9.32 6.21 9.87
CA SER A 162 7.95 6.35 9.34
C SER A 162 7.05 5.27 9.94
N HIS A 163 5.73 5.50 9.93
CA HIS A 163 4.76 4.49 10.37
C HIS A 163 4.88 3.17 9.58
N SER A 164 4.70 2.05 10.29
CA SER A 164 4.28 0.77 9.69
C SER A 164 2.77 0.71 9.88
N THR A 165 1.95 0.65 8.85
CA THR A 165 0.53 0.34 9.07
C THR A 165 -0.06 -0.58 8.02
N ASN A 166 -1.06 -1.31 8.51
CA ASN A 166 -1.74 -2.50 8.00
C ASN A 166 -3.27 -2.30 8.13
N TYR A 167 -3.77 -1.05 8.13
CA TYR A 167 -5.21 -0.76 8.20
C TYR A 167 -5.76 -0.43 6.81
N ASP A 168 -6.51 -1.39 6.30
CA ASP A 168 -7.18 -1.46 5.00
C ASP A 168 -8.23 -0.36 4.70
N TRP A 169 -8.23 0.73 5.44
CA TRP A 169 -9.10 1.88 5.21
C TRP A 169 -8.36 3.22 5.35
N PHE A 170 -7.06 3.23 5.65
CA PHE A 170 -6.27 4.44 5.92
C PHE A 170 -4.82 4.36 5.40
N VAL A 171 -4.49 3.50 4.43
CA VAL A 171 -3.09 3.42 3.93
C VAL A 171 -2.67 4.68 3.16
N SER A 172 -3.61 5.36 2.49
CA SER A 172 -3.40 6.69 1.90
C SER A 172 -3.34 7.80 2.95
N ASP A 173 -4.09 7.64 4.04
CA ASP A 173 -4.36 8.71 4.99
C ASP A 173 -3.38 8.70 6.19
N LEU A 174 -2.66 7.58 6.43
CA LEU A 174 -1.63 7.44 7.47
C LEU A 174 -0.19 7.45 6.94
N ASN A 175 0.02 7.60 5.62
CA ASN A 175 1.35 7.63 5.00
C ASN A 175 2.26 6.48 5.48
N ALA A 176 1.80 5.23 5.34
CA ALA A 176 2.53 4.01 5.73
C ALA A 176 3.70 3.69 4.78
N VAL A 177 4.53 4.69 4.45
CA VAL A 177 5.61 4.63 3.45
C VAL A 177 6.53 3.44 3.69
N PHE A 178 6.84 3.13 4.95
CA PHE A 178 7.82 2.10 5.30
C PHE A 178 7.23 0.69 5.44
N TYR A 179 5.95 0.48 5.13
CA TYR A 179 5.31 -0.86 5.15
C TYR A 179 6.07 -1.88 4.28
N LEU A 180 6.57 -1.44 3.12
CA LEU A 180 7.25 -2.32 2.16
C LEU A 180 8.74 -2.53 2.48
N LEU A 181 9.32 -1.90 3.51
CA LEU A 181 10.72 -2.12 3.88
C LEU A 181 11.03 -3.59 4.23
N LYS A 182 10.02 -4.35 4.66
CA LYS A 182 10.14 -5.79 4.93
C LYS A 182 10.62 -6.59 3.70
N ASN A 183 10.29 -6.11 2.50
CA ASN A 183 10.61 -6.76 1.22
C ASN A 183 12.02 -6.44 0.70
N LEU A 184 12.75 -5.55 1.37
CA LEU A 184 14.14 -5.25 1.02
C LEU A 184 15.08 -6.34 1.51
N THR A 185 16.16 -6.55 0.77
CA THR A 185 17.21 -7.55 1.00
C THR A 185 18.58 -6.92 0.89
N GLU A 186 19.58 -7.53 1.50
CA GLU A 186 20.97 -7.06 1.43
C GLU A 186 21.38 -6.76 -0.01
N GLY A 187 22.00 -5.61 -0.21
CA GLY A 187 22.41 -5.09 -1.50
C GLY A 187 21.41 -4.19 -2.23
N ASP A 188 20.14 -4.12 -1.78
CA ASP A 188 19.18 -3.17 -2.32
C ASP A 188 19.62 -1.71 -2.07
N LEU A 189 19.25 -0.83 -3.00
CA LEU A 189 19.68 0.56 -2.98
C LEU A 189 18.62 1.49 -2.40
N ILE A 190 19.12 2.47 -1.65
CA ILE A 190 18.33 3.54 -1.03
C ILE A 190 18.98 4.85 -1.43
N ILE A 191 18.24 5.72 -2.11
CA ILE A 191 18.72 7.01 -2.60
C ILE A 191 18.10 8.11 -1.75
N VAL A 192 18.94 9.00 -1.25
CA VAL A 192 18.53 10.20 -0.53
C VAL A 192 18.96 11.42 -1.32
N TYR A 193 18.01 12.30 -1.59
CA TYR A 193 18.28 13.62 -2.14
C TYR A 193 18.33 14.62 -1.00
N TYR A 194 19.34 15.48 -0.99
CA TYR A 194 19.45 16.55 -0.01
C TYR A 194 20.16 17.77 -0.59
N LYS A 195 19.54 18.95 -0.49
CA LYS A 195 20.01 20.22 -1.05
C LYS A 195 20.50 20.08 -2.50
N GLY A 196 19.74 19.36 -3.31
CA GLY A 196 20.05 19.10 -4.72
C GLY A 196 21.16 18.07 -4.97
N SER A 197 21.82 17.53 -3.95
CA SER A 197 22.81 16.46 -4.07
C SER A 197 22.18 15.09 -3.84
N GLN A 198 22.73 14.06 -4.51
CA GLN A 198 22.25 12.69 -4.40
C GLN A 198 23.21 11.84 -3.56
N TYR A 199 22.69 11.10 -2.60
CA TYR A 199 23.43 10.16 -1.75
C TYR A 199 22.87 8.76 -1.94
N THR A 200 23.72 7.82 -2.34
CA THR A 200 23.32 6.43 -2.62
C THR A 200 23.84 5.51 -1.53
N TYR A 201 22.92 4.89 -0.82
CA TYR A 201 23.18 3.91 0.24
C TYR A 201 22.86 2.50 -0.27
N LYS A 202 23.62 1.52 0.23
CA LYS A 202 23.40 0.10 -0.03
C LYS A 202 23.01 -0.59 1.27
N LEU A 203 21.87 -1.29 1.25
CA LEU A 203 21.38 -2.03 2.41
C LEU A 203 22.37 -3.13 2.80
N ARG A 204 22.81 -3.13 4.06
CA ARG A 204 23.74 -4.11 4.62
C ARG A 204 23.00 -5.17 5.44
N GLU A 205 22.09 -4.77 6.33
CA GLU A 205 21.38 -5.73 7.19
C GLU A 205 20.02 -5.20 7.67
N LYS A 206 19.22 -6.11 8.24
CA LYS A 206 17.95 -5.82 8.93
C LYS A 206 17.96 -6.42 10.33
N ARG A 207 17.41 -5.71 11.32
CA ARG A 207 17.25 -6.21 12.69
C ARG A 207 15.87 -5.92 13.22
N VAL A 208 15.32 -6.84 14.01
CA VAL A 208 14.11 -6.63 14.81
C VAL A 208 14.55 -6.42 16.25
N VAL A 209 14.12 -5.32 16.85
CA VAL A 209 14.53 -4.91 18.20
C VAL A 209 13.33 -4.51 19.05
N ALA A 210 13.53 -4.52 20.37
CA ALA A 210 12.52 -4.04 21.31
C ALA A 210 12.33 -2.51 21.16
N PRO A 211 11.12 -1.96 21.39
CA PRO A 211 10.88 -0.51 21.32
C PRO A 211 11.69 0.30 22.33
N THR A 212 12.14 -0.34 23.40
CA THR A 212 12.99 0.24 24.46
C THR A 212 14.47 0.29 24.08
N GLU A 213 14.88 -0.38 23.00
CA GLU A 213 16.27 -0.41 22.54
C GLU A 213 16.58 0.84 21.70
N THR A 214 16.74 1.97 22.38
CA THR A 214 16.91 3.30 21.78
C THR A 214 18.38 3.64 21.47
N SER A 215 19.32 2.75 21.74
CA SER A 215 20.75 2.98 21.48
C SER A 215 21.04 3.35 20.02
N TYR A 216 20.23 2.88 19.08
CA TYR A 216 20.35 3.20 17.65
C TYR A 216 19.89 4.62 17.27
N LEU A 217 19.17 5.31 18.16
CA LEU A 217 18.84 6.73 18.00
C LEU A 217 20.02 7.63 18.34
N ILE A 218 21.05 7.08 18.97
CA ILE A 218 22.32 7.76 19.25
C ILE A 218 23.19 7.57 18.00
N PRO A 219 23.43 8.63 17.23
CA PRO A 219 24.14 8.51 15.96
C PRO A 219 25.63 8.30 16.21
N GLN A 220 26.27 7.56 15.32
CA GLN A 220 27.72 7.39 15.34
C GLN A 220 28.37 8.40 14.41
N LYS A 221 29.42 9.06 14.89
CA LYS A 221 30.25 9.95 14.08
C LYS A 221 31.26 9.12 13.28
N GLY A 222 31.61 9.56 12.07
CA GLY A 222 32.61 8.88 11.22
C GLY A 222 32.05 7.68 10.46
N THR A 223 30.74 7.46 10.54
CA THR A 223 30.03 6.38 9.86
C THR A 223 28.97 7.00 8.97
N LYS A 224 29.24 7.18 7.68
CA LYS A 224 28.24 7.66 6.69
C LYS A 224 27.20 6.57 6.40
N THR A 225 26.33 6.33 7.38
CA THR A 225 25.35 5.23 7.40
C THR A 225 23.94 5.79 7.49
N LEU A 226 22.98 5.05 6.97
CA LEU A 226 21.56 5.33 7.05
C LEU A 226 20.86 4.23 7.85
N ILE A 227 20.08 4.62 8.85
CA ILE A 227 19.14 3.75 9.55
C ILE A 227 17.72 4.12 9.17
N LEU A 228 16.95 3.14 8.67
CA LEU A 228 15.50 3.28 8.50
C LEU A 228 14.78 2.50 9.60
N GLN A 229 13.82 3.13 10.27
CA GLN A 229 13.00 2.48 11.30
C GLN A 229 11.52 2.49 10.96
N THR A 230 10.87 1.34 11.17
CA THR A 230 9.40 1.24 11.20
C THR A 230 8.93 0.30 12.33
N CYS A 231 7.64 0.31 12.67
CA CYS A 231 7.11 -0.64 13.65
C CYS A 231 7.04 -2.07 13.10
N TRP A 232 7.06 -3.05 14.00
CA TRP A 232 7.04 -4.46 13.64
C TRP A 232 6.24 -5.30 14.64
N PRO A 233 5.55 -6.37 14.19
CA PRO A 233 5.12 -6.63 12.81
C PRO A 233 4.25 -5.51 12.22
N PRO A 234 3.95 -5.51 10.91
CA PRO A 234 3.12 -4.47 10.32
C PRO A 234 1.74 -4.37 11.00
N GLY A 235 1.36 -3.15 11.40
CA GLY A 235 0.12 -2.91 12.16
C GLY A 235 0.25 -3.14 13.67
N SER A 236 1.45 -3.47 14.15
CA SER A 236 1.80 -3.55 15.57
C SER A 236 2.76 -2.43 15.95
N THR A 237 2.92 -2.20 17.26
CA THR A 237 3.94 -1.33 17.86
C THR A 237 4.85 -2.08 18.83
N THR A 238 4.74 -3.40 18.88
CA THR A 238 5.43 -4.28 19.83
C THR A 238 6.93 -4.31 19.64
N GLU A 239 7.41 -4.17 18.40
CA GLU A 239 8.83 -4.21 18.05
C GLU A 239 9.14 -3.11 17.02
N ARG A 240 10.42 -2.97 16.68
CA ARG A 240 10.89 -2.10 15.61
C ARG A 240 11.69 -2.92 14.60
N LEU A 241 11.43 -2.68 13.31
CA LEU A 241 12.27 -3.16 12.23
C LEU A 241 13.25 -2.03 11.86
N LEU A 242 14.54 -2.33 11.99
CA LEU A 242 15.65 -1.45 11.62
C LEU A 242 16.35 -1.98 10.37
N LEU A 243 16.63 -1.10 9.42
CA LEU A 243 17.43 -1.38 8.23
C LEU A 243 18.68 -0.51 8.29
N PHE A 244 19.85 -1.13 8.13
CA PHE A 244 21.14 -0.46 8.18
C PHE A 244 21.76 -0.46 6.80
N ALA A 245 22.06 0.72 6.27
CA ALA A 245 22.63 0.89 4.95
C ALA A 245 23.88 1.77 5.00
N ASP A 246 24.87 1.46 4.16
CA ASP A 246 26.14 2.17 4.12
C ASP A 246 26.21 3.04 2.85
N LEU A 247 26.75 4.26 2.96
CA LEU A 247 26.95 5.13 1.81
C LEU A 247 27.97 4.50 0.85
N ILE A 248 27.59 4.36 -0.43
CA ILE A 248 28.46 3.81 -1.48
C ILE A 248 28.84 4.85 -2.54
N GLY A 249 28.20 6.02 -2.53
CA GLY A 249 28.57 7.13 -3.40
C GLY A 249 27.62 8.31 -3.28
N ASP A 250 28.15 9.50 -3.55
CA ASP A 250 27.43 10.77 -3.63
C ASP A 250 27.66 11.44 -5.00
N GLN A 251 26.65 12.15 -5.49
CA GLN A 251 26.73 13.05 -6.64
C GLN A 251 26.42 14.44 -6.11
N VAL A 252 27.46 15.14 -5.69
CA VAL A 252 27.37 16.49 -5.15
C VAL A 252 27.20 17.45 -6.31
N ASN A 253 26.10 18.21 -6.32
CA ASN A 253 25.97 19.32 -7.25
C ASN A 253 26.96 20.40 -6.80
N GLN A 254 28.00 20.66 -7.61
CA GLN A 254 28.86 21.82 -7.41
C GLN A 254 28.03 23.06 -7.74
N ILE A 255 27.69 23.83 -6.71
CA ILE A 255 27.00 25.13 -6.81
C ILE A 255 27.98 26.17 -7.31
#